data_AF-A0AAJ6CJU5-F1
#
_entry.id   AF-A0AAJ6CJU5-F1
#
_cell.length_a   1.000
_cell.length_b   1.000
_cell.length_c   1.000
_cell.angle_alpha   90.00
_cell.angle_beta   90.00
_cell.angle_gamma   90.00
#
_symmetry.space_group_name_H-M   'P 1'
#
loop_
_entity.id
_entity.type
_entity.pdbx_description
1 polymer ?
#
loop_
_entity_poly.entity_id
_entity_poly.type
_entity_poly.pdbx_seq_one_letter_code
_entity_poly.pdbx_strand_id
1 'polypeptide(L)'
;MAFGQKGPGRPRGRPPKDPNARAYSVDEGVYAKKKLDSAGGSVLDPVLARQSMDDVEAALQQVRAQYEQNIDQRIAQASREREAIQEQFNRLKELRVTHSEKTLMEWKRASEARQRHAIESLNAWKQRAEHAEHRIRELEREDGSSKAPEPSRGVHALEEEVARLASKLEVARRERDAQMQRVTELERNQQPTSDPSDDQQAVRGLYEDLTGFYVQDVAVCNDMHNLHRYEMHFTSAGYHDLYFALEESKLELPTHHSMNPSQLRDDLVYIPHLDEVRDANLLASPTMPSHFLEQIRFERIAANKFLGALQRALKR
;
A
#
# COMPACT_ATOMS: atom_id res chain seq x y z
N MET A 1 -9.57 -42.75 -8.94
CA MET A 1 -10.36 -41.99 -9.92
C MET A 1 -10.03 -40.52 -9.75
N ALA A 2 -9.59 -39.88 -10.82
CA ALA A 2 -9.02 -38.53 -10.85
C ALA A 2 -10.06 -37.51 -11.32
N PHE A 3 -10.08 -36.32 -10.73
CA PHE A 3 -10.63 -35.11 -11.35
C PHE A 3 -9.83 -33.88 -10.90
N GLY A 4 -8.77 -33.56 -11.63
CA GLY A 4 -8.10 -32.27 -11.59
C GLY A 4 -8.68 -31.36 -12.68
N GLN A 5 -9.44 -30.35 -12.30
CA GLN A 5 -9.91 -29.32 -13.23
C GLN A 5 -8.76 -28.36 -13.57
N LYS A 6 -8.36 -28.35 -14.85
CA LYS A 6 -7.44 -27.36 -15.42
C LYS A 6 -8.22 -26.08 -15.73
N GLY A 7 -7.90 -24.98 -15.04
CA GLY A 7 -8.41 -23.65 -15.37
C GLY A 7 -7.79 -23.08 -16.65
N PRO A 8 -8.48 -22.17 -17.36
CA PRO A 8 -8.00 -21.60 -18.62
C PRO A 8 -6.80 -20.66 -18.38
N GLY A 9 -5.71 -20.95 -19.10
CA GLY A 9 -4.48 -20.17 -19.05
C GLY A 9 -4.69 -18.74 -19.51
N ARG A 10 -4.27 -17.77 -18.68
CA ARG A 10 -4.23 -16.36 -19.06
C ARG A 10 -3.14 -16.18 -20.13
N PRO A 11 -3.41 -15.43 -21.21
CA PRO A 11 -2.40 -15.13 -22.21
C PRO A 11 -1.30 -14.30 -21.56
N ARG A 12 -0.04 -14.71 -21.77
CA ARG A 12 1.15 -13.97 -21.32
C ARG A 12 1.10 -12.57 -21.93
N GLY A 13 0.82 -11.58 -21.10
CA GLY A 13 0.83 -10.17 -21.48
C GLY A 13 2.18 -9.81 -22.07
N ARG A 14 2.17 -9.22 -23.27
CA ARG A 14 3.36 -8.60 -23.83
C ARG A 14 3.75 -7.43 -22.90
N PRO A 15 5.04 -7.26 -22.60
CA PRO A 15 5.49 -6.14 -21.79
C PRO A 15 5.07 -4.81 -22.43
N PRO A 16 4.79 -3.77 -21.62
CA PRO A 16 4.45 -2.45 -22.11
C PRO A 16 5.52 -1.95 -23.09
N LYS A 17 5.10 -1.44 -24.24
CA LYS A 17 5.98 -0.75 -25.17
C LYS A 17 6.48 0.51 -24.49
N ASP A 18 7.77 0.52 -24.14
CA ASP A 18 8.45 1.69 -23.60
C ASP A 18 8.32 2.86 -24.60
N PRO A 19 7.72 4.00 -24.22
CA PRO A 19 7.57 5.15 -25.11
C PRO A 19 8.93 5.79 -25.47
N ASN A 20 9.98 5.56 -24.67
CA ASN A 20 11.32 6.07 -24.94
C ASN A 20 12.12 5.26 -25.99
N ALA A 21 11.68 4.04 -26.35
CA ALA A 21 12.36 3.25 -27.38
C ALA A 21 12.26 3.86 -28.79
N ARG A 22 11.42 4.89 -28.98
CA ARG A 22 11.23 5.58 -30.27
C ARG A 22 12.13 6.79 -30.47
N ALA A 23 12.82 7.27 -29.43
CA ALA A 23 13.68 8.47 -29.51
C ALA A 23 15.09 8.20 -30.05
N TYR A 24 15.47 6.93 -30.24
CA TYR A 24 16.72 6.55 -30.91
C TYR A 24 16.47 6.16 -32.37
N SER A 25 15.76 7.00 -33.13
CA SER A 25 15.90 6.98 -34.58
C SER A 25 17.29 7.52 -34.89
N VAL A 26 18.17 6.60 -35.26
CA VAL A 26 19.50 6.87 -35.81
C VAL A 26 19.39 8.00 -36.82
N ASP A 27 20.03 9.12 -36.50
CA ASP A 27 20.28 10.22 -37.42
C ASP A 27 21.18 9.62 -38.53
N GLU A 28 20.57 9.22 -39.65
CA GLU A 28 21.28 8.73 -40.82
C GLU A 28 22.15 9.86 -41.34
N GLY A 29 23.41 9.85 -40.86
CA GLY A 29 24.46 10.70 -41.35
C GLY A 29 24.50 10.64 -42.87
N VAL A 30 24.25 11.78 -43.48
CA VAL A 30 24.41 12.05 -44.90
C VAL A 30 25.85 11.72 -45.27
N TYR A 31 26.09 10.51 -45.76
CA TYR A 31 27.33 10.13 -46.41
C TYR A 31 27.40 10.89 -47.74
N ALA A 32 27.94 12.10 -47.69
CA ALA A 32 28.36 12.84 -48.86
C ALA A 32 29.42 12.00 -49.61
N LYS A 33 28.97 11.27 -50.64
CA LYS A 33 29.84 10.66 -51.66
C LYS A 33 30.63 11.76 -52.35
N LYS A 34 31.80 12.11 -51.80
CA LYS A 34 32.85 12.79 -52.56
C LYS A 34 33.36 11.80 -53.60
N LYS A 35 32.99 12.02 -54.87
CA LYS A 35 33.68 11.43 -56.01
C LYS A 35 35.14 11.89 -55.95
N LEU A 36 36.05 10.96 -55.68
CA LEU A 36 37.47 11.16 -55.91
C LEU A 36 37.71 10.87 -57.40
N ASP A 37 37.98 11.91 -58.16
CA ASP A 37 38.44 11.77 -59.54
C ASP A 37 39.85 11.16 -59.51
N SER A 38 39.94 9.93 -60.03
CA SER A 38 41.18 9.20 -60.25
C SER A 38 41.89 9.81 -61.46
N ALA A 39 42.89 10.63 -61.21
CA ALA A 39 43.79 11.13 -62.23
C ALA A 39 45.25 11.04 -61.76
N GLY A 40 46.07 10.34 -62.54
CA GLY A 40 47.52 10.47 -62.53
C GLY A 40 48.25 9.44 -61.67
N GLY A 41 48.68 8.35 -62.32
CA GLY A 41 49.72 7.47 -61.79
C GLY A 41 51.01 8.27 -61.58
N SER A 42 51.31 8.58 -60.33
CA SER A 42 52.63 9.00 -59.90
C SER A 42 53.33 7.78 -59.33
N VAL A 43 54.50 7.45 -59.88
CA VAL A 43 55.41 6.43 -59.36
C VAL A 43 55.86 6.92 -57.99
N LEU A 44 55.16 6.45 -56.95
CA LEU A 44 55.41 6.79 -55.57
C LEU A 44 56.76 6.25 -55.12
N ASP A 45 57.63 7.17 -54.72
CA ASP A 45 58.83 6.88 -53.95
C ASP A 45 58.42 6.13 -52.65
N PRO A 46 58.88 4.89 -52.44
CA PRO A 46 58.43 4.03 -51.34
C PRO A 46 58.72 4.60 -49.95
N VAL A 47 59.61 5.60 -49.82
CA VAL A 47 59.91 6.25 -48.54
C VAL A 47 58.87 7.32 -48.19
N LEU A 48 58.43 8.13 -49.16
CA LEU A 48 57.37 9.13 -48.96
C LEU A 48 55.98 8.48 -48.81
N ALA A 49 55.74 7.36 -49.49
CA ALA A 49 54.53 6.56 -49.29
C ALA A 49 54.43 5.94 -47.88
N ARG A 50 55.57 5.65 -47.23
CA ARG A 50 55.60 5.17 -45.83
C ARG A 50 55.31 6.30 -44.84
N GLN A 51 55.93 7.46 -45.02
CA GLN A 51 55.65 8.65 -44.19
C GLN A 51 54.17 9.08 -44.30
N SER A 52 53.61 9.04 -45.51
CA SER A 52 52.18 9.30 -45.74
C SER A 52 51.26 8.27 -45.06
N MET A 53 51.70 7.02 -44.87
CA MET A 53 50.90 6.00 -44.19
C MET A 53 50.97 6.18 -42.68
N ASP A 54 52.13 6.51 -42.14
CA ASP A 54 52.31 6.80 -40.72
C ASP A 54 51.48 8.03 -40.29
N ASP A 55 51.42 9.07 -41.12
CA ASP A 55 50.57 10.26 -40.88
C ASP A 55 49.07 9.94 -40.93
N VAL A 56 48.65 9.07 -41.85
CA VAL A 56 47.26 8.60 -41.95
C VAL A 56 46.90 7.72 -40.76
N GLU A 57 47.80 6.84 -40.35
CA GLU A 57 47.60 6.01 -39.16
C GLU A 57 47.51 6.87 -37.89
N ALA A 58 48.40 7.87 -37.75
CA ALA A 58 48.33 8.83 -36.65
C ALA A 58 47.00 9.62 -36.66
N ALA A 59 46.53 10.06 -37.82
CA ALA A 59 45.23 10.74 -37.95
C ALA A 59 44.05 9.82 -37.57
N LEU A 60 44.08 8.56 -37.98
CA LEU A 60 43.07 7.57 -37.60
C LEU A 60 43.08 7.27 -36.10
N GLN A 61 44.27 7.18 -35.49
CA GLN A 61 44.44 7.01 -34.05
C GLN A 61 43.90 8.24 -33.29
N GLN A 62 44.16 9.46 -33.77
CA GLN A 62 43.62 10.69 -33.19
C GLN A 62 42.10 10.73 -33.28
N VAL A 63 41.53 10.40 -34.44
CA VAL A 63 40.07 10.34 -34.63
C VAL A 63 39.45 9.30 -33.70
N ARG A 64 40.07 8.11 -33.57
CA ARG A 64 39.63 7.07 -32.64
C ARG A 64 39.67 7.56 -31.19
N ALA A 65 40.76 8.18 -30.77
CA ALA A 65 40.91 8.72 -29.42
C ALA A 65 39.85 9.81 -29.13
N GLN A 66 39.54 10.67 -30.11
CA GLN A 66 38.47 11.66 -29.98
C GLN A 66 37.08 11.02 -29.86
N TYR A 67 36.81 9.96 -30.63
CA TYR A 67 35.55 9.21 -30.50
C TYR A 67 35.44 8.52 -29.14
N GLU A 68 36.50 7.88 -28.65
CA GLU A 68 36.54 7.24 -27.33
C GLU A 68 36.31 8.29 -26.21
N GLN A 69 36.99 9.43 -26.27
CA GLN A 69 36.76 10.53 -25.31
C GLN A 69 35.33 11.07 -25.36
N ASN A 70 34.73 11.21 -26.54
CA ASN A 70 33.34 11.67 -26.67
C ASN A 70 32.37 10.66 -26.05
N ILE A 71 32.57 9.36 -26.31
CA ILE A 71 31.76 8.29 -25.73
C ILE A 71 31.89 8.30 -24.21
N ASP A 72 33.11 8.40 -23.67
CA ASP A 72 33.35 8.45 -22.22
C ASP A 72 32.69 9.66 -21.58
N GLN A 73 32.73 10.84 -22.23
CA GLN A 73 32.03 12.04 -21.75
C GLN A 73 30.52 11.84 -21.72
N ARG A 74 29.94 11.20 -22.75
CA ARG A 74 28.50 10.90 -22.79
C ARG A 74 28.10 9.89 -21.72
N ILE A 75 28.92 8.86 -21.48
CA ILE A 75 28.70 7.87 -20.41
C ILE A 75 28.78 8.54 -19.04
N ALA A 76 29.77 9.40 -18.82
CA ALA A 76 29.93 10.15 -17.58
C ALA A 76 28.74 11.09 -17.33
N GLN A 77 28.27 11.79 -18.37
CA GLN A 77 27.09 12.64 -18.29
C GLN A 77 25.83 11.83 -17.95
N ALA A 78 25.56 10.74 -18.67
CA ALA A 78 24.41 9.87 -18.42
C ALA A 78 24.44 9.27 -17.00
N SER A 79 25.64 8.97 -16.48
CA SER A 79 25.81 8.46 -15.12
C SER A 79 25.44 9.53 -14.08
N ARG A 80 25.90 10.77 -14.25
CA ARG A 80 25.53 11.90 -13.37
C ARG A 80 24.03 12.19 -13.42
N GLU A 81 23.42 12.16 -14.61
CA GLU A 81 21.98 12.35 -14.77
C GLU A 81 21.18 11.23 -14.07
N ARG A 82 21.63 9.98 -14.21
CA ARG A 82 21.02 8.84 -13.49
C ARG A 82 21.11 8.99 -11.99
N GLU A 83 22.27 9.40 -11.46
CA GLU A 83 22.46 9.63 -10.03
C GLU A 83 21.58 10.77 -9.52
N ALA A 84 21.51 11.89 -10.25
CA ALA A 84 20.64 13.02 -9.91
C ALA A 84 19.15 12.62 -9.89
N ILE A 85 18.70 11.84 -10.88
CA ILE A 85 17.32 11.32 -10.91
C ILE A 85 17.07 10.37 -9.74
N GLN A 86 18.04 9.51 -9.40
CA GLN A 86 17.91 8.59 -8.27
C GLN A 86 17.82 9.34 -6.94
N GLU A 87 18.58 10.42 -6.77
CA GLU A 87 18.52 11.28 -5.59
C GLU A 87 17.16 11.99 -5.49
N GLN A 88 16.67 12.55 -6.60
CA GLN A 88 15.32 13.15 -6.65
C GLN A 88 14.23 12.13 -6.30
N PHE A 89 14.33 10.91 -6.82
CA PHE A 89 13.41 9.83 -6.50
C PHE A 89 13.46 9.45 -5.01
N ASN A 90 14.65 9.34 -4.43
CA ASN A 90 14.82 9.07 -3.00
C ASN A 90 14.21 10.18 -2.14
N ARG A 91 14.41 11.46 -2.51
CA ARG A 91 13.81 12.60 -1.82
C ARG A 91 12.28 12.59 -1.90
N LEU A 92 11.71 12.26 -3.06
CA LEU A 92 10.25 12.11 -3.22
C LEU A 92 9.73 10.95 -2.38
N LYS A 93 10.47 9.84 -2.31
CA LYS A 93 10.13 8.70 -1.45
C LYS A 93 10.15 9.09 0.03
N GLU A 94 11.12 9.89 0.46
CA GLU A 94 11.19 10.40 1.84
C GLU A 94 10.08 11.39 2.18
N LEU A 95 9.64 12.22 1.22
CA LEU A 95 8.51 13.13 1.36
C LEU A 95 7.18 12.40 1.41
N ARG A 96 7.04 11.30 0.66
CA ARG A 96 5.86 10.42 0.73
C ARG A 96 5.71 9.80 2.12
N VAL A 97 6.82 9.47 2.79
CA VAL A 97 6.76 9.01 4.17
C VAL A 97 6.47 10.21 5.07
N THR A 98 5.20 10.35 5.45
CA THR A 98 4.75 11.42 6.32
C THR A 98 5.45 11.35 7.68
N HIS A 99 5.55 12.48 8.38
CA HIS A 99 6.19 12.51 9.71
C HIS A 99 5.52 11.52 10.67
N SER A 100 4.18 11.42 10.63
CA SER A 100 3.40 10.46 11.41
C SER A 100 3.73 9.00 11.06
N GLU A 101 3.97 8.66 9.78
CA GLU A 101 4.43 7.31 9.40
C GLU A 101 5.82 6.98 9.95
N LYS A 102 6.76 7.95 9.99
CA LYS A 102 8.08 7.75 10.61
C LYS A 102 7.93 7.48 12.11
N THR A 103 7.15 8.31 12.80
CA THR A 103 6.89 8.15 14.24
C THR A 103 6.21 6.80 14.53
N LEU A 104 5.24 6.37 13.70
CA LEU A 104 4.56 5.09 13.86
C LEU A 104 5.52 3.91 13.64
N MET A 105 6.41 3.98 12.63
CA MET A 105 7.44 2.97 12.42
C MET A 105 8.42 2.87 13.59
N GLU A 106 8.86 4.00 14.14
CA GLU A 106 9.72 4.04 15.33
C GLU A 106 9.02 3.45 16.56
N TRP A 107 7.75 3.83 16.80
CA TRP A 107 6.94 3.26 17.86
C TRP A 107 6.75 1.75 17.72
N LYS A 108 6.44 1.28 16.50
CA LYS A 108 6.33 -0.15 16.21
C LYS A 108 7.64 -0.87 16.49
N ARG A 109 8.77 -0.32 16.05
CA ARG A 109 10.11 -0.90 16.29
C ARG A 109 10.43 -0.95 17.79
N ALA A 110 10.12 0.11 18.52
CA ALA A 110 10.31 0.16 19.97
C ALA A 110 9.39 -0.83 20.72
N SER A 111 8.16 -1.03 20.22
CA SER A 111 7.22 -2.02 20.75
C SER A 111 7.71 -3.45 20.50
N GLU A 112 8.14 -3.76 19.28
CA GLU A 112 8.70 -5.08 18.93
C GLU A 112 9.95 -5.40 19.75
N ALA A 113 10.84 -4.42 19.97
CA ALA A 113 12.01 -4.60 20.82
C ALA A 113 11.63 -4.93 22.27
N ARG A 114 10.65 -4.20 22.83
CA ARG A 114 10.10 -4.49 24.17
C ARG A 114 9.46 -5.87 24.25
N GLN A 115 8.71 -6.27 23.21
CA GLN A 115 8.09 -7.60 23.14
C GLN A 115 9.14 -8.71 23.09
N ARG A 116 10.22 -8.55 22.30
CA ARG A 116 11.32 -9.52 22.26
C ARG A 116 11.98 -9.66 23.64
N HIS A 117 12.29 -8.54 24.28
CA HIS A 117 12.86 -8.54 25.63
C HIS A 117 11.93 -9.24 26.65
N ALA A 118 10.61 -8.99 26.56
CA ALA A 118 9.63 -9.66 27.42
C ALA A 118 9.62 -11.19 27.19
N ILE A 119 9.63 -11.65 25.94
CA ILE A 119 9.69 -13.07 25.59
C ILE A 119 10.99 -13.72 26.07
N GLU A 120 12.13 -13.06 25.87
CA GLU A 120 13.44 -13.54 26.35
C GLU A 120 13.46 -13.65 27.87
N SER A 121 12.91 -12.66 28.57
CA SER A 121 12.80 -12.70 30.03
C SER A 121 11.91 -13.85 30.51
N LEU A 122 10.75 -14.08 29.87
CA LEU A 122 9.85 -15.18 30.18
C LEU A 122 10.52 -16.55 29.96
N ASN A 123 11.26 -16.70 28.86
CA ASN A 123 12.01 -17.92 28.58
C ASN A 123 13.11 -18.16 29.64
N ALA A 124 13.82 -17.12 30.05
CA ALA A 124 14.82 -17.22 31.11
C ALA A 124 14.19 -17.62 32.46
N TRP A 125 13.02 -17.07 32.81
CA TRP A 125 12.28 -17.46 34.01
C TRP A 125 11.78 -18.90 33.94
N LYS A 126 11.26 -19.33 32.78
CA LYS A 126 10.82 -20.70 32.55
C LYS A 126 11.96 -21.70 32.71
N GLN A 127 13.12 -21.43 32.10
CA GLN A 127 14.30 -22.30 32.24
C GLN A 127 14.77 -22.39 33.70
N ARG A 128 14.75 -21.28 34.45
CA ARG A 128 15.08 -21.30 35.89
C ARG A 128 14.08 -22.12 36.69
N ALA A 129 12.78 -22.02 36.38
CA ALA A 129 11.73 -22.80 37.03
C ALA A 129 11.88 -24.30 36.73
N GLU A 130 12.10 -24.68 35.47
CA GLU A 130 12.34 -26.07 35.06
C GLU A 130 13.59 -26.65 35.74
N HIS A 131 14.67 -25.88 35.85
CA HIS A 131 15.88 -26.30 36.55
C HIS A 131 15.65 -26.46 38.06
N ALA A 132 14.89 -25.57 38.69
CA ALA A 132 14.51 -25.71 40.09
C ALA A 132 13.63 -26.95 40.32
N GLU A 133 12.65 -27.19 39.45
CA GLU A 133 11.78 -28.37 39.49
C GLU A 133 12.58 -29.67 39.30
N HIS A 134 13.55 -29.69 38.38
CA HIS A 134 14.43 -30.84 38.20
C HIS A 134 15.22 -31.17 39.47
N ARG A 135 15.80 -30.16 40.12
CA ARG A 135 16.53 -30.34 41.39
C ARG A 135 15.64 -30.87 42.51
N ILE A 136 14.38 -30.42 42.59
CA ILE A 136 13.42 -30.95 43.56
C ILE A 136 13.13 -32.43 43.28
N ARG A 137 12.88 -32.80 42.03
CA ARG A 137 12.63 -34.21 41.64
C ARG A 137 13.84 -35.12 41.89
N GLU A 138 15.06 -34.60 41.80
CA GLU A 138 16.28 -35.35 42.15
C GLU A 138 16.36 -35.60 43.66
N LEU A 139 16.12 -34.58 44.48
CA LEU A 139 16.07 -34.72 45.94
C LEU A 139 14.98 -35.70 46.39
N GLU A 140 13.78 -35.64 45.80
CA GLU A 140 12.69 -36.58 46.08
C GLU A 140 13.03 -38.03 45.72
N ARG A 141 13.85 -38.25 44.68
CA ARG A 141 14.33 -39.60 44.32
C ARG A 141 15.39 -40.13 45.27
N GLU A 142 16.29 -39.27 45.75
CA GLU A 142 17.34 -39.66 46.69
C GLU A 142 16.78 -39.97 48.10
N ASP A 143 15.76 -39.22 48.53
CA ASP A 143 15.10 -39.39 49.83
C ASP A 143 14.24 -40.68 49.91
N GLY A 144 13.86 -41.26 48.76
CA GLY A 144 13.11 -42.51 48.67
C GLY A 144 13.90 -43.80 48.94
N SER A 145 15.23 -43.74 49.07
CA SER A 145 16.11 -44.94 49.14
C SER A 145 16.79 -45.16 50.51
N SER A 146 16.68 -44.22 51.47
CA SER A 146 17.40 -44.30 52.74
C SER A 146 16.44 -44.32 53.94
N LYS A 147 16.66 -45.29 54.84
CA LYS A 147 15.89 -45.52 56.07
C LYS A 147 15.89 -44.29 56.99
N ALA A 148 14.67 -43.88 57.39
CA ALA A 148 14.28 -43.14 58.61
C ALA A 148 14.77 -41.68 58.77
N PRO A 149 13.96 -40.82 59.42
CA PRO A 149 13.74 -39.44 58.98
C PRO A 149 14.40 -38.40 59.89
N GLU A 150 15.15 -37.47 59.29
CA GLU A 150 15.35 -36.13 59.84
C GLU A 150 14.68 -35.13 58.88
N PRO A 151 13.44 -34.70 59.16
CA PRO A 151 12.84 -33.62 58.41
C PRO A 151 13.49 -32.31 58.85
N SER A 152 13.29 -31.25 58.07
CA SER A 152 13.16 -29.86 58.58
C SER A 152 14.26 -28.83 58.27
N ARG A 153 15.21 -29.05 57.36
CA ARG A 153 16.04 -27.92 56.86
C ARG A 153 15.91 -27.63 55.37
N GLY A 154 15.92 -28.66 54.51
CA GLY A 154 15.77 -28.47 53.06
C GLY A 154 14.37 -27.99 52.66
N VAL A 155 13.33 -28.54 53.29
CA VAL A 155 11.92 -28.18 53.02
C VAL A 155 11.64 -26.74 53.41
N HIS A 156 12.10 -26.29 54.58
CA HIS A 156 11.95 -24.89 54.99
C HIS A 156 12.71 -23.92 54.08
N ALA A 157 13.91 -24.27 53.60
CA ALA A 157 14.63 -23.43 52.64
C ALA A 157 13.87 -23.32 51.29
N LEU A 158 13.23 -24.39 50.84
CA LEU A 158 12.40 -24.38 49.62
C LEU A 158 11.10 -23.60 49.82
N GLU A 159 10.45 -23.72 50.99
CA GLU A 159 9.27 -22.93 51.35
C GLU A 159 9.59 -21.42 51.37
N GLU A 160 10.73 -21.04 51.95
CA GLU A 160 11.21 -19.66 51.93
C GLU A 160 11.51 -19.17 50.50
N GLU A 161 12.11 -20.01 49.66
CA GLU A 161 12.38 -19.70 48.25
C GLU A 161 11.07 -19.50 47.46
N VAL A 162 10.07 -20.36 47.67
CA VAL A 162 8.73 -20.27 47.05
C VAL A 162 8.02 -19.00 47.51
N ALA A 163 8.04 -18.69 48.81
CA ALA A 163 7.46 -17.46 49.34
C ALA A 163 8.15 -16.21 48.76
N ARG A 164 9.48 -16.26 48.61
CA ARG A 164 10.27 -15.18 47.99
C ARG A 164 9.94 -14.99 46.51
N LEU A 165 9.79 -16.08 45.76
CA LEU A 165 9.42 -16.04 44.34
C LEU A 165 7.98 -15.55 44.15
N ALA A 166 7.04 -15.99 45.00
CA ALA A 166 5.66 -15.52 45.00
C ALA A 166 5.59 -14.00 45.25
N SER A 167 6.36 -13.49 46.22
CA SER A 167 6.47 -12.05 46.49
C SER A 167 7.02 -11.27 45.28
N LYS A 168 8.07 -11.77 44.62
CA LYS A 168 8.61 -11.14 43.39
C LYS A 168 7.59 -11.14 42.24
N LEU A 169 6.81 -12.20 42.10
CA LEU A 169 5.78 -12.31 41.07
C LEU A 169 4.65 -11.28 41.31
N GLU A 170 4.26 -11.10 42.56
CA GLU A 170 3.26 -10.10 42.95
C GLU A 170 3.75 -8.66 42.70
N VAL A 171 5.02 -8.36 43.00
CA VAL A 171 5.64 -7.06 42.68
C VAL A 171 5.66 -6.83 41.16
N ALA A 172 6.08 -7.83 40.37
CA ALA A 172 6.12 -7.73 38.92
C ALA A 172 4.71 -7.54 38.30
N ARG A 173 3.68 -8.18 38.87
CA ARG A 173 2.28 -7.95 38.46
C ARG A 173 1.85 -6.51 38.71
N ARG A 174 2.12 -5.97 39.90
CA ARG A 174 1.81 -4.58 40.23
C ARG A 174 2.54 -3.59 39.34
N GLU A 175 3.81 -3.81 39.04
CA GLU A 175 4.57 -2.97 38.11
C GLU A 175 4.00 -3.02 36.69
N ARG A 176 3.62 -4.20 36.21
CA ARG A 176 2.97 -4.37 34.90
C ARG A 176 1.64 -3.61 34.83
N ASP A 177 0.81 -3.74 35.86
CA ASP A 177 -0.49 -3.10 35.90
C ASP A 177 -0.36 -1.57 36.03
N ALA A 178 0.63 -1.09 36.79
CA ALA A 178 0.98 0.33 36.84
C ALA A 178 1.51 0.86 35.48
N GLN A 179 2.27 0.05 34.74
CA GLN A 179 2.69 0.41 33.38
C GLN A 179 1.51 0.44 32.42
N MET A 180 0.58 -0.52 32.48
CA MET A 180 -0.64 -0.47 31.68
C MET A 180 -1.45 0.78 31.97
N GLN A 181 -1.63 1.13 33.25
CA GLN A 181 -2.32 2.37 33.63
C GLN A 181 -1.64 3.61 33.05
N ARG A 182 -0.30 3.70 33.10
CA ARG A 182 0.44 4.81 32.46
C ARG A 182 0.28 4.84 30.94
N VAL A 183 0.26 3.68 30.28
CA VAL A 183 0.02 3.62 28.82
C VAL A 183 -1.40 4.08 28.50
N THR A 184 -2.40 3.64 29.26
CA THR A 184 -3.80 4.08 29.11
C THR A 184 -3.96 5.58 29.38
N GLU A 185 -3.27 6.13 30.37
CA GLU A 185 -3.25 7.59 30.62
C GLU A 185 -2.55 8.37 29.51
N LEU A 186 -1.43 7.87 29.00
CA LEU A 186 -0.73 8.49 27.87
C LEU A 186 -1.54 8.40 26.58
N GLU A 187 -2.26 7.30 26.34
CA GLU A 187 -3.15 7.13 25.20
C GLU A 187 -4.37 8.06 25.31
N ARG A 188 -4.91 8.24 26.52
CA ARG A 188 -5.97 9.22 26.80
C ARG A 188 -5.50 10.66 26.61
N ASN A 189 -4.23 10.97 26.92
CA ASN A 189 -3.64 12.29 26.74
C ASN A 189 -3.08 12.55 25.32
N GLN A 190 -2.76 11.49 24.57
CA GLN A 190 -2.32 11.55 23.16
C GLN A 190 -3.47 11.38 22.17
N GLN A 191 -4.69 11.14 22.65
CA GLN A 191 -5.87 11.20 21.81
C GLN A 191 -5.91 12.61 21.20
N PRO A 192 -5.73 12.74 19.87
CA PRO A 192 -5.59 14.04 19.24
C PRO A 192 -6.85 14.85 19.56
N THR A 193 -6.67 16.08 20.02
CA THR A 193 -7.77 17.03 20.22
C THR A 193 -8.28 17.58 18.89
N SER A 194 -8.04 16.91 17.75
CA SER A 194 -8.83 17.15 16.56
C SER A 194 -10.24 16.73 16.92
N ASP A 195 -11.17 17.69 16.90
CA ASP A 195 -12.57 17.35 17.01
C ASP A 195 -12.84 16.27 15.95
N PRO A 196 -13.50 15.15 16.27
CA PRO A 196 -13.78 14.09 15.30
C PRO A 196 -14.55 14.62 14.07
N SER A 197 -15.16 15.80 14.21
CA SER A 197 -15.71 16.61 13.12
C SER A 197 -14.66 17.02 12.07
N ASP A 198 -13.49 17.50 12.48
CA ASP A 198 -12.45 18.00 11.56
C ASP A 198 -11.86 16.88 10.72
N ASP A 199 -11.57 15.74 11.36
CA ASP A 199 -11.07 14.56 10.64
C ASP A 199 -12.14 14.00 9.69
N GLN A 200 -13.42 14.01 10.08
CA GLN A 200 -14.51 13.62 9.19
C GLN A 200 -14.67 14.59 8.02
N GLN A 201 -14.52 15.89 8.23
CA GLN A 201 -14.55 16.89 7.17
C GLN A 201 -13.37 16.72 6.21
N ALA A 202 -12.17 16.48 6.72
CA ALA A 202 -10.99 16.21 5.91
C ALA A 202 -11.17 14.94 5.05
N VAL A 203 -11.74 13.88 5.63
CA VAL A 203 -12.08 12.65 4.90
C VAL A 203 -13.14 12.93 3.82
N ARG A 204 -14.19 13.69 4.13
CA ARG A 204 -15.22 14.08 3.15
C ARG A 204 -14.62 14.86 1.98
N GLY A 205 -13.78 15.85 2.25
CA GLY A 205 -13.10 16.64 1.22
C GLY A 205 -12.18 15.77 0.34
N LEU A 206 -11.45 14.82 0.94
CA LEU A 206 -10.64 13.87 0.16
C LEU A 206 -11.49 13.01 -0.78
N TYR A 207 -12.65 12.53 -0.34
CA TYR A 207 -13.55 11.74 -1.19
C TYR A 207 -14.21 12.58 -2.29
N GLU A 208 -14.55 13.83 -1.99
CA GLU A 208 -15.03 14.81 -2.96
C GLU A 208 -13.99 15.03 -4.07
N ASP A 209 -12.74 15.31 -3.70
CA ASP A 209 -11.66 15.52 -4.67
C ASP A 209 -11.39 14.29 -5.56
N LEU A 210 -11.44 13.09 -4.97
CA LEU A 210 -11.13 11.85 -5.68
C LEU A 210 -12.26 11.37 -6.60
N THR A 211 -13.51 11.61 -6.22
CA THR A 211 -14.68 10.98 -6.87
C THR A 211 -15.62 11.98 -7.52
N GLY A 212 -15.60 13.24 -7.08
CA GLY A 212 -16.59 14.27 -7.42
C GLY A 212 -17.91 14.14 -6.66
N PHE A 213 -18.08 13.10 -5.83
CA PHE A 213 -19.27 12.91 -5.01
C PHE A 213 -19.00 13.36 -3.58
N TYR A 214 -19.93 14.10 -2.99
CA TYR A 214 -19.95 14.35 -1.55
C TYR A 214 -21.32 14.05 -0.95
N VAL A 215 -21.33 13.60 0.31
CA VAL A 215 -22.54 13.34 1.09
C VAL A 215 -22.84 14.57 1.92
N GLN A 216 -23.95 15.24 1.62
CA GLN A 216 -24.38 16.44 2.32
C GLN A 216 -24.97 16.09 3.69
N ASP A 217 -25.92 15.15 3.70
CA ASP A 217 -26.66 14.76 4.90
C ASP A 217 -26.96 13.25 4.92
N VAL A 218 -27.15 12.72 6.12
CA VAL A 218 -27.52 11.32 6.35
C VAL A 218 -28.73 11.28 7.27
N ALA A 219 -29.90 11.02 6.70
CA ALA A 219 -31.15 10.90 7.42
C ALA A 219 -31.46 9.44 7.75
N VAL A 220 -32.05 9.18 8.92
CA VAL A 220 -32.58 7.85 9.27
C VAL A 220 -34.03 7.79 8.79
N CYS A 221 -34.33 6.93 7.82
CA CYS A 221 -35.67 6.81 7.23
C CYS A 221 -36.58 5.84 7.99
N ASN A 222 -36.00 4.85 8.68
CA ASN A 222 -36.76 3.85 9.43
C ASN A 222 -36.01 3.39 10.69
N ASP A 223 -36.46 3.87 11.85
CA ASP A 223 -35.88 3.57 13.18
C ASP A 223 -35.90 2.06 13.50
N MET A 224 -36.88 1.32 12.96
CA MET A 224 -37.01 -0.12 13.23
C MET A 224 -35.93 -0.95 12.53
N HIS A 225 -35.40 -0.46 11.42
CA HIS A 225 -34.45 -1.21 10.58
C HIS A 225 -33.10 -0.52 10.43
N ASN A 226 -32.92 0.66 11.05
CA ASN A 226 -31.74 1.52 10.91
C ASN A 226 -31.38 1.72 9.43
N LEU A 227 -32.38 1.99 8.59
CA LEU A 227 -32.17 2.28 7.18
C LEU A 227 -31.87 3.76 7.01
N HIS A 228 -30.80 4.05 6.29
CA HIS A 228 -30.33 5.41 6.06
C HIS A 228 -30.66 5.89 4.65
N ARG A 229 -30.83 7.20 4.53
CA ARG A 229 -30.88 7.93 3.27
C ARG A 229 -29.72 8.91 3.24
N TYR A 230 -28.94 8.80 2.18
CA TYR A 230 -27.76 9.61 1.95
C TYR A 230 -28.12 10.65 0.89
N GLU A 231 -28.11 11.93 1.28
CA GLU A 231 -28.28 13.05 0.36
C GLU A 231 -26.92 13.35 -0.29
N MET A 232 -26.83 13.18 -1.61
CA MET A 232 -25.58 13.20 -2.36
C MET A 232 -25.59 14.27 -3.45
N HIS A 233 -24.44 14.91 -3.60
CA HIS A 233 -24.18 15.86 -4.66
C HIS A 233 -22.99 15.37 -5.47
N PHE A 234 -23.11 15.48 -6.79
CA PHE A 234 -22.00 15.30 -7.69
C PHE A 234 -21.64 16.64 -8.33
N THR A 235 -20.38 17.04 -8.16
CA THR A 235 -19.82 18.29 -8.69
C THR A 235 -18.40 18.02 -9.17
N SER A 236 -18.15 18.18 -10.48
CA SER A 236 -16.82 17.98 -11.04
C SER A 236 -16.61 18.80 -12.30
N ALA A 237 -15.39 19.33 -12.48
CA ALA A 237 -15.05 20.15 -13.64
C ALA A 237 -15.18 19.34 -14.94
N GLY A 238 -15.97 19.85 -15.90
CA GLY A 238 -16.24 19.16 -17.17
C GLY A 238 -17.40 18.15 -17.11
N TYR A 239 -18.14 18.11 -15.99
CA TYR A 239 -19.32 17.28 -15.83
C TYR A 239 -20.55 18.13 -15.49
N HIS A 240 -21.74 17.59 -15.72
CA HIS A 240 -22.99 18.17 -15.24
C HIS A 240 -23.12 17.92 -13.74
N ASP A 241 -23.59 18.92 -13.00
CA ASP A 241 -23.88 18.76 -11.59
C ASP A 241 -25.17 17.95 -11.44
N LEU A 242 -25.24 17.11 -10.41
CA LEU A 242 -26.43 16.29 -10.14
C LEU A 242 -26.65 16.16 -8.63
N TYR A 243 -27.88 16.43 -8.21
CA TYR A 243 -28.36 16.18 -6.86
C TYR A 243 -29.22 14.91 -6.83
N PHE A 244 -28.96 14.00 -5.89
CA PHE A 244 -29.72 12.75 -5.76
C PHE A 244 -29.61 12.18 -4.36
N ALA A 245 -30.53 11.29 -4.00
CA ALA A 245 -30.51 10.51 -2.78
C ALA A 245 -30.22 9.02 -3.07
N LEU A 246 -29.52 8.36 -2.14
CA LEU A 246 -29.44 6.90 -2.05
C LEU A 246 -30.11 6.45 -0.76
N GLU A 247 -31.16 5.65 -0.87
CA GLU A 247 -31.91 5.13 0.28
C GLU A 247 -31.66 3.61 0.44
N GLU A 248 -31.34 3.18 1.65
CA GLU A 248 -31.18 1.77 1.98
C GLU A 248 -32.55 1.07 2.02
N SER A 249 -32.66 -0.07 1.33
CA SER A 249 -33.89 -0.86 1.26
C SER A 249 -33.55 -2.33 1.48
N LYS A 250 -34.44 -3.05 2.16
CA LYS A 250 -34.36 -4.52 2.26
C LYS A 250 -35.50 -5.13 1.47
N LEU A 251 -35.16 -6.03 0.55
CA LEU A 251 -36.14 -6.74 -0.26
C LEU A 251 -36.22 -8.19 0.19
N GLU A 252 -37.43 -8.62 0.53
CA GLU A 252 -37.73 -10.03 0.76
C GLU A 252 -37.84 -10.74 -0.59
N LEU A 253 -36.91 -11.65 -0.86
CA LEU A 253 -36.95 -12.47 -2.06
C LEU A 253 -37.95 -13.61 -1.85
N PRO A 254 -38.90 -13.84 -2.77
CA PRO A 254 -39.80 -14.99 -2.68
C PRO A 254 -39.00 -16.29 -2.79
N THR A 255 -38.92 -17.04 -1.69
CA THR A 255 -38.28 -18.36 -1.65
C THR A 255 -39.18 -19.37 -2.35
N HIS A 256 -39.06 -19.49 -3.67
CA HIS A 256 -39.70 -20.58 -4.40
C HIS A 256 -39.03 -21.91 -4.01
N HIS A 257 -39.65 -22.66 -3.10
CA HIS A 257 -39.41 -24.09 -2.78
C HIS A 257 -38.25 -24.49 -1.85
N SER A 258 -37.67 -23.58 -1.06
CA SER A 258 -36.64 -23.96 -0.07
C SER A 258 -37.15 -23.78 1.36
N MET A 259 -36.98 -24.79 2.22
CA MET A 259 -37.24 -24.79 3.67
C MET A 259 -36.34 -23.82 4.48
N ASN A 260 -35.60 -22.94 3.81
CA ASN A 260 -34.73 -21.98 4.44
C ASN A 260 -35.46 -20.65 4.72
N PRO A 261 -35.14 -19.96 5.83
CA PRO A 261 -35.72 -18.67 6.14
C PRO A 261 -35.51 -17.68 4.99
N SER A 262 -36.49 -16.81 4.77
CA SER A 262 -36.50 -15.75 3.75
C SER A 262 -35.17 -15.00 3.76
N GLN A 263 -34.43 -15.08 2.64
CA GLN A 263 -33.19 -14.35 2.48
C GLN A 263 -33.51 -12.89 2.20
N LEU A 264 -33.21 -12.02 3.16
CA LEU A 264 -33.27 -10.57 2.99
C LEU A 264 -32.11 -10.15 2.09
N ARG A 265 -32.43 -9.41 1.02
CA ARG A 265 -31.44 -8.79 0.14
C ARG A 265 -31.32 -7.31 0.45
N ASP A 266 -30.09 -6.85 0.64
CA ASP A 266 -29.79 -5.42 0.80
C ASP A 266 -29.73 -4.75 -0.57
N ASP A 267 -30.68 -3.84 -0.81
CA ASP A 267 -30.81 -3.03 -2.02
C ASP A 267 -30.57 -1.54 -1.67
N LEU A 268 -30.24 -0.77 -2.69
CA LEU A 268 -30.22 0.68 -2.66
C LEU A 268 -31.26 1.21 -3.64
N VAL A 269 -31.87 2.33 -3.29
CA VAL A 269 -32.84 3.06 -4.13
C VAL A 269 -32.23 4.41 -4.46
N TYR A 270 -31.93 4.61 -5.74
CA TYR A 270 -31.48 5.88 -6.28
C TYR A 270 -32.67 6.77 -6.62
N ILE A 271 -32.66 7.99 -6.12
CA ILE A 271 -33.73 8.98 -6.28
C ILE A 271 -33.10 10.27 -6.82
N PRO A 272 -33.21 10.56 -8.13
CA PRO A 272 -32.67 11.80 -8.69
C PRO A 272 -33.52 13.00 -8.28
N HIS A 273 -32.87 14.09 -7.89
CA HIS A 273 -33.51 15.35 -7.55
C HIS A 273 -33.34 16.35 -8.68
N LEU A 274 -34.07 16.13 -9.77
CA LEU A 274 -33.99 16.94 -10.99
C LEU A 274 -34.81 18.21 -10.87
N ASP A 275 -34.20 19.34 -11.22
CA ASP A 275 -34.85 20.63 -11.38
C ASP A 275 -34.79 21.04 -12.84
N GLU A 276 -35.93 21.32 -13.47
CA GLU A 276 -36.02 21.60 -14.91
C GLU A 276 -35.16 22.79 -15.36
N VAL A 277 -34.95 23.77 -14.47
CA VAL A 277 -34.20 25.00 -14.77
C VAL A 277 -32.71 24.79 -14.52
N ARG A 278 -32.35 24.25 -13.35
CA ARG A 278 -30.95 24.00 -12.98
C ARG A 278 -30.32 22.94 -13.88
N ASP A 279 -31.08 21.89 -14.17
CA ASP A 279 -30.58 20.68 -14.83
C ASP A 279 -30.95 20.65 -16.33
N ALA A 280 -31.43 21.76 -16.91
CA ALA A 280 -31.82 21.86 -18.32
C ALA A 280 -30.76 21.32 -19.29
N ASN A 281 -29.48 21.65 -19.04
CA ASN A 281 -28.37 21.18 -19.85
C ASN A 281 -28.13 19.67 -19.73
N LEU A 282 -28.37 19.10 -18.54
CA LEU A 282 -28.26 17.67 -18.29
C LEU A 282 -29.39 16.91 -18.97
N LEU A 283 -30.62 17.43 -18.85
CA LEU A 283 -31.82 16.86 -19.47
C LEU A 283 -31.76 16.90 -21.00
N ALA A 284 -31.09 17.90 -21.56
CA ALA A 284 -30.84 17.99 -23.01
C ALA A 284 -29.63 17.16 -23.48
N SER A 285 -28.85 16.58 -22.56
CA SER A 285 -27.61 15.90 -22.92
C SER A 285 -27.88 14.54 -23.59
N PRO A 286 -27.27 14.26 -24.75
CA PRO A 286 -27.38 12.95 -25.40
C PRO A 286 -26.61 11.85 -24.65
N THR A 287 -25.73 12.21 -23.73
CA THR A 287 -24.90 11.25 -22.96
C THR A 287 -25.62 10.70 -21.74
N MET A 288 -26.79 11.24 -21.37
CA MET A 288 -27.55 10.86 -20.17
C MET A 288 -28.67 9.85 -20.51
N PRO A 289 -28.53 8.57 -20.13
CA PRO A 289 -29.61 7.59 -20.27
C PRO A 289 -30.85 7.96 -19.46
N SER A 290 -32.03 7.71 -20.02
CA SER A 290 -33.32 7.99 -19.38
C SER A 290 -33.49 7.34 -18.00
N HIS A 291 -32.93 6.14 -17.81
CA HIS A 291 -33.05 5.44 -16.52
C HIS A 291 -32.37 6.18 -15.36
N PHE A 292 -31.30 6.96 -15.61
CA PHE A 292 -30.68 7.77 -14.55
C PHE A 292 -31.50 9.02 -14.19
N LEU A 293 -32.52 9.34 -14.97
CA LEU A 293 -33.48 10.40 -14.67
C LEU A 293 -34.68 9.87 -13.87
N GLU A 294 -34.77 8.56 -13.69
CA GLU A 294 -35.84 7.88 -12.98
C GLU A 294 -35.33 7.25 -11.68
N GLN A 295 -36.26 6.93 -10.79
CA GLN A 295 -35.96 6.19 -9.57
C GLN A 295 -35.62 4.74 -9.91
N ILE A 296 -34.44 4.27 -9.47
CA ILE A 296 -33.98 2.90 -9.72
C ILE A 296 -33.68 2.21 -8.40
N ARG A 297 -34.12 0.95 -8.26
CA ARG A 297 -33.67 0.05 -7.20
C ARG A 297 -32.65 -0.95 -7.75
N PHE A 298 -31.55 -1.15 -7.04
CA PHE A 298 -30.51 -2.12 -7.40
C PHE A 298 -29.84 -2.72 -6.16
N GLU A 299 -29.15 -3.85 -6.32
CA GLU A 299 -28.48 -4.53 -5.20
C GLU A 299 -27.30 -3.72 -4.67
N ARG A 300 -27.03 -3.73 -3.35
CA ARG A 300 -25.94 -2.97 -2.74
C ARG A 300 -24.56 -3.28 -3.36
N ILE A 301 -24.32 -4.53 -3.76
CA ILE A 301 -23.07 -4.94 -4.44
C ILE A 301 -22.87 -4.27 -5.81
N ALA A 302 -23.95 -3.82 -6.46
CA ALA A 302 -23.90 -3.11 -7.74
C ALA A 302 -23.63 -1.61 -7.59
N ALA A 303 -23.61 -1.05 -6.38
CA ALA A 303 -23.47 0.40 -6.14
C ALA A 303 -22.25 1.02 -6.84
N ASN A 304 -21.06 0.40 -6.72
CA ASN A 304 -19.85 0.93 -7.35
C ASN A 304 -19.95 0.92 -8.88
N LYS A 305 -20.61 -0.09 -9.47
CA LYS A 305 -20.83 -0.16 -10.92
C LYS A 305 -21.83 0.91 -11.38
N PHE A 306 -22.90 1.10 -10.60
CA PHE A 306 -23.92 2.11 -10.83
C PHE A 306 -23.31 3.52 -10.78
N LEU A 307 -22.62 3.88 -9.69
CA LEU A 307 -21.98 5.20 -9.54
C LEU A 307 -20.94 5.48 -10.62
N GLY A 308 -20.14 4.48 -11.00
CA GLY A 308 -19.19 4.63 -12.09
C GLY A 308 -19.85 4.79 -13.47
N ALA A 309 -21.04 4.21 -13.68
CA ALA A 309 -21.83 4.43 -14.89
C ALA A 309 -22.49 5.81 -14.90
N LEU A 310 -23.04 6.24 -13.76
CA LEU A 310 -23.62 7.57 -13.56
C LEU A 310 -22.57 8.66 -13.80
N GLN A 311 -21.37 8.53 -13.22
CA GLN A 311 -20.27 9.48 -13.42
C GLN A 311 -19.89 9.62 -14.91
N ARG A 312 -19.90 8.52 -15.67
CA ARG A 312 -19.62 8.58 -17.13
C ARG A 312 -20.75 9.26 -17.90
N ALA A 313 -22.00 9.07 -17.50
CA ALA A 313 -23.16 9.72 -18.11
C ALA A 313 -23.21 11.22 -17.81
N LEU A 314 -22.66 11.66 -16.68
CA LEU A 314 -22.59 13.07 -16.29
C LEU A 314 -21.54 13.88 -17.06
N LYS A 315 -20.72 13.26 -17.92
CA LYS A 315 -19.69 13.97 -18.67
C LYS A 315 -20.32 14.87 -19.75
N ARG A 316 -19.89 16.14 -19.80
CA ARG A 316 -20.29 17.13 -20.82
C ARG A 316 -19.67 16.83 -22.19
#